data_AF-A0A954Y7P3-F1
#
_entry.id   AF-A0A954Y7P3-F1
#
_cell.length_a   1.000
_cell.length_b   1.000
_cell.length_c   1.000
_cell.angle_alpha   90.00
_cell.angle_beta   90.00
_cell.angle_gamma   90.00
#
_symmetry.space_group_name_H-M   'P 1'
#
loop_
_entity.id
_entity.type
_entity.pdbx_description
1 polymer ?
#
loop_
_entity_poly.entity_id
_entity_poly.type
_entity_poly.pdbx_seq_one_letter_code
_entity_poly.pdbx_strand_id
1 'polypeptide(L)' 'GNVWEWTASTLDESTPQGVRFPSALRTIRGGAFNTYFENQATCHFQSAEHPLSRRDYIGVRLAISMNVLASVAPTA' A
#
# COMPACT_ATOMS: atom_id res chain seq x y z
N GLY A 1 -10.85 2.64 5.77
CA GLY A 1 -11.42 1.85 4.66
C GLY A 1 -11.83 0.49 5.17
N ASN A 2 -12.17 -0.48 4.31
CA ASN A 2 -12.51 -1.86 4.75
C ASN A 2 -11.26 -2.61 5.23
N VAL A 3 -10.21 -2.60 4.40
CA VAL A 3 -8.91 -3.23 4.66
C VAL A 3 -7.80 -2.27 4.26
N TRP A 4 -6.65 -2.40 4.90
CA TRP A 4 -5.40 -1.84 4.40
C TRP A 4 -5.05 -2.51 3.07
N GLU A 5 -4.43 -1.79 2.15
CA GLU A 5 -4.09 -2.32 0.83
C GLU A 5 -2.59 -2.27 0.61
N TRP A 6 -2.01 -3.43 0.27
CA TRP A 6 -0.61 -3.53 -0.13
C TRP A 6 -0.32 -2.70 -1.39
N THR A 7 0.85 -2.08 -1.41
CA THR A 7 1.38 -1.36 -2.57
C THR A 7 2.76 -1.90 -2.94
N ALA A 8 3.19 -1.64 -4.18
CA ALA A 8 4.48 -2.08 -4.67
C ALA A 8 5.66 -1.28 -4.07
N SER A 9 5.42 -0.11 -3.48
CA SER A 9 6.47 0.77 -2.94
C SER A 9 7.03 0.30 -1.60
N THR A 10 8.28 0.68 -1.31
CA THR A 10 8.94 0.51 0.00
C THR A 10 8.77 1.75 0.86
N LEU A 11 8.79 1.61 2.19
CA LEU A 11 8.64 2.75 3.11
C LEU A 11 9.86 3.69 3.12
N ASP A 12 11.01 3.24 2.61
CA ASP A 12 12.28 3.96 2.70
C ASP A 12 12.41 5.18 1.76
N GLU A 13 11.50 5.36 0.80
CA GLU A 13 11.64 6.43 -0.21
C GLU A 13 11.20 7.82 0.28
N SER A 14 10.57 7.93 1.46
CA SER A 14 10.03 9.20 2.00
C SER A 14 10.37 9.45 3.48
N THR A 15 11.14 8.57 4.13
CA THR A 15 11.43 8.68 5.56
C THR A 15 12.51 9.74 5.83
N PRO A 16 12.37 10.61 6.83
CA PRO A 16 13.43 11.54 7.23
C PRO A 16 14.74 10.80 7.53
N GLN A 17 15.87 11.36 7.09
CA GLN A 17 17.20 10.81 7.38
C GLN A 17 17.35 10.51 8.88
N GLY A 18 17.50 9.23 9.24
CA GLY A 18 17.76 8.79 10.62
C GLY A 18 16.87 7.66 11.12
N VAL A 19 15.72 7.40 10.49
CA VAL A 19 14.89 6.24 10.83
C VAL A 19 15.37 5.05 10.01
N ARG A 20 16.02 4.08 10.66
CA ARG A 20 16.38 2.79 10.05
C ARG A 20 15.39 1.74 10.50
N PHE A 21 14.66 1.16 9.55
CA PHE A 21 13.88 -0.04 9.82
C PHE A 21 14.78 -1.27 9.82
N PRO A 22 14.53 -2.27 10.70
CA PRO A 22 15.31 -3.50 10.76
C PRO A 22 15.15 -4.39 9.52
N SER A 23 14.18 -4.09 8.66
CA SER A 23 13.82 -4.85 7.47
C SER A 23 13.21 -3.95 6.42
N ALA A 24 13.32 -4.32 5.13
CA ALA A 24 12.63 -3.62 4.04
C ALA A 24 11.11 -3.74 4.19
N LEU A 25 10.45 -2.66 4.58
CA LEU A 25 9.01 -2.60 4.76
C LEU A 25 8.33 -2.24 3.44
N ARG A 26 7.15 -2.84 3.19
CA ARG A 26 6.28 -2.50 2.06
C ARG A 26 5.12 -1.67 2.53
N THR A 27 4.73 -0.69 1.72
CA THR A 27 3.75 0.31 2.15
C THR A 27 2.33 -0.21 2.01
N ILE A 28 1.48 0.15 2.98
CA ILE A 28 0.05 -0.14 3.00
C ILE A 28 -0.74 1.17 3.11
N ARG A 29 -1.89 1.25 2.44
CA ARG A 29 -2.69 2.49 2.30
C ARG A 29 -4.17 2.26 2.60
N GLY A 30 -4.91 3.36 2.83
CA GLY A 30 -6.37 3.40 2.81
C GLY A 30 -7.11 3.11 4.13
N GLY A 31 -6.43 2.53 5.12
CA GLY A 31 -7.03 2.17 6.41
C GLY A 31 -7.99 0.97 6.34
N ALA A 32 -8.06 0.20 7.42
CA ALA A 32 -9.05 -0.86 7.63
C ALA A 32 -10.26 -0.40 8.46
N PHE A 33 -11.28 -1.26 8.61
CA PHE A 33 -12.54 -0.89 9.27
C PHE A 33 -12.34 -0.53 10.76
N ASN A 34 -11.24 -1.01 11.34
CA ASN A 34 -10.77 -0.73 12.69
C ASN A 34 -9.76 0.43 12.75
N THR A 35 -9.66 1.25 11.70
CA THR A 35 -8.83 2.48 11.71
C THR A 35 -9.64 3.62 12.29
N TYR A 36 -9.44 3.89 13.59
CA TYR A 36 -10.28 4.82 14.35
C TYR A 36 -9.77 6.26 14.36
N PHE A 37 -8.47 6.48 14.21
CA PHE A 37 -7.93 7.82 14.24
C PHE A 37 -8.07 8.50 12.88
N GLU A 38 -8.74 9.64 12.84
CA GLU A 38 -9.01 10.38 11.59
C GLU A 38 -7.71 10.76 10.86
N ASN A 39 -6.65 11.08 11.58
CA ASN A 39 -5.34 11.37 11.00
C ASN A 39 -4.71 10.16 10.28
N GLN A 40 -5.15 8.93 10.59
CA GLN A 40 -4.75 7.70 9.92
C GLN A 40 -5.68 7.33 8.74
N ALA A 41 -6.84 7.97 8.64
CA ALA A 41 -7.84 7.76 7.59
C ALA A 41 -7.75 8.84 6.49
N THR A 42 -6.54 9.35 6.20
CA THR A 42 -6.31 10.36 5.17
C THR A 42 -5.61 9.79 3.95
N CYS A 43 -5.76 10.44 2.80
CA CYS A 43 -5.06 10.04 1.58
C CYS A 43 -3.54 10.24 1.65
N HIS A 44 -3.04 11.05 2.59
CA HIS A 44 -1.61 11.29 2.80
C HIS A 44 -0.97 10.25 3.75
N PHE A 45 -1.74 9.71 4.70
CA PHE A 45 -1.22 8.80 5.71
C PHE A 45 -0.60 7.52 5.12
N GLN A 46 0.65 7.25 5.47
CA GLN A 46 1.42 6.06 5.08
C GLN A 46 1.67 5.17 6.28
N SER A 47 1.37 3.88 6.12
CA SER A 47 1.86 2.84 7.01
C SER A 47 2.67 1.83 6.20
N ALA A 48 3.36 0.93 6.89
CA ALA A 48 4.08 -0.15 6.24
C ALA A 48 4.17 -1.39 7.13
N GLU A 49 4.47 -2.50 6.48
CA GLU A 49 4.50 -3.81 7.11
C GLU A 49 5.59 -4.69 6.50
N HIS A 50 6.08 -5.66 7.26
CA HIS A 50 7.03 -6.64 6.73
C HIS A 50 6.36 -7.49 5.64
N PRO A 51 6.99 -7.73 4.47
CA PRO A 51 6.35 -8.43 3.35
C PRO A 51 5.87 -9.85 3.65
N LEU A 52 6.51 -10.53 4.61
CA LEU A 52 6.12 -11.88 5.06
C LEU A 52 5.07 -11.88 6.17
N SER A 53 4.70 -10.72 6.69
CA SER A 53 3.70 -10.60 7.74
C SER A 53 2.29 -10.85 7.18
N ARG A 54 1.48 -11.58 7.95
CA ARG A 54 0.09 -11.90 7.60
C ARG A 54 -0.88 -11.28 8.60
N ARG A 55 -0.72 -9.98 8.84
CA ARG A 55 -1.64 -9.23 9.71
C ARG A 55 -3.05 -9.24 9.15
N ASP A 56 -4.02 -9.32 10.05
CA ASP A 56 -5.43 -9.24 9.68
C ASP A 56 -5.76 -7.90 9.03
N TYR A 57 -6.78 -7.92 8.17
CA TYR A 57 -7.34 -6.73 7.52
C TYR A 57 -6.35 -5.99 6.61
N ILE A 58 -5.41 -6.72 6.02
CA ILE A 58 -4.58 -6.27 4.89
C ILE A 58 -4.96 -7.10 3.65
N GLY A 59 -5.45 -6.43 2.62
CA GLY A 59 -5.81 -6.99 1.33
C GLY A 59 -4.99 -6.42 0.18
N VAL A 60 -5.48 -6.63 -1.04
CA VAL A 60 -4.84 -6.16 -2.27
C VAL A 60 -5.83 -5.42 -3.15
N ARG A 61 -5.34 -4.37 -3.80
CA ARG A 61 -6.02 -3.71 -4.92
C ARG A 61 -5.13 -3.84 -6.14
N LEU A 62 -5.68 -4.44 -7.19
CA LEU A 62 -4.92 -4.67 -8.41
C LEU A 62 -4.80 -3.36 -9.20
N ALA A 63 -3.63 -3.17 -9.80
CA ALA A 63 -3.35 -2.11 -10.74
C ALA A 63 -2.66 -2.70 -11.97
N ILE A 64 -2.97 -2.14 -13.14
CA ILE A 64 -2.41 -2.55 -14.42
C ILE A 64 -2.04 -1.29 -15.20
N SER A 65 -0.96 -1.34 -15.98
CA SER A 65 -0.59 -0.21 -16.83
C SER A 65 -1.55 -0.11 -18.01
N MET A 66 -1.80 1.13 -18.46
CA MET A 66 -2.67 1.35 -19.62
C MET A 66 -2.12 0.71 -20.91
N ASN A 67 -0.80 0.59 -21.03
CA ASN A 67 -0.16 -0.10 -22.16
C ASN A 67 -0.52 -1.59 -22.16
N VAL A 68 -0.42 -2.27 -21.01
CA VAL A 68 -0.82 -3.67 -20.90
C VAL A 68 -2.32 -3.82 -21.14
N LEU A 69 -3.16 -2.90 -20.64
CA LEU A 69 -4.59 -2.97 -20.90
C LEU A 69 -4.91 -2.83 -22.41
N ALA A 70 -4.22 -1.93 -23.11
CA ALA A 70 -4.42 -1.69 -24.54
C ALA A 70 -3.97 -2.86 -25.42
N SER A 71 -2.95 -3.63 -25.02
CA SER A 71 -2.49 -4.78 -25.81
C SER A 71 -3.42 -5.99 -25.79
N VAL A 72 -4.37 -6.04 -24.83
CA VAL A 72 -5.39 -7.10 -24.73
C VAL A 72 -6.72 -6.67 -25.35
N ALA A 73 -6.89 -5.37 -25.64
CA ALA A 73 -8.11 -4.89 -26.29
C ALA A 73 -8.14 -5.40 -27.74
N PRO A 74 -9.23 -6.07 -28.19
CA PRO A 74 -9.35 -6.46 -29.59
C PRO A 74 -9.31 -5.19 -30.45
N THR A 75 -8.45 -5.18 -31.46
CA THR A 75 -8.48 -4.17 -32.52
C THR A 75 -9.89 -4.13 -33.09
N ALA A 76 -10.57 -3.00 -32.91
CA ALA A 76 -11.86 -2.71 -33.50
C ALA A 76 -11.76 -2.67 -35.03
#